data_AF-A0A0C3AP33-F1
#
_entry.id   AF-A0A0C3AP33-F1
#
_cell.length_a   1.000
_cell.length_b   1.000
_cell.length_c   1.000
_cell.angle_alpha   90.00
_cell.angle_beta   90.00
_cell.angle_gamma   90.00
#
_symmetry.space_group_name_H-M   'P 1'
#
loop_
_entity.id
_entity.type
_entity.pdbx_description
1 polymer ?
#
loop_
_entity_poly.entity_id
_entity_poly.type
_entity_poly.pdbx_seq_one_letter_code
_entity_poly.pdbx_strand_id
1 'polypeptide(L)'
;LRRLMAYIVDLTLIMQNVFWLVTIYCVPVSHHIVKLGFKAYKESIVMSNIYKEIKKHVEGQRVLDRLRHDNTLNKIIKLLNGNCINTTEMFDLKKNIGNVDFSGEDDKSW
;
A
#
# COMPACT_ATOMS: atom_id res chain seq x y z
N LEU A 1 16.57 -7.36 -5.17
CA LEU A 1 16.12 -6.97 -3.82
C LEU A 1 15.20 -5.73 -3.82
N ARG A 2 15.70 -4.53 -4.20
CA ARG A 2 14.92 -3.27 -4.20
C ARG A 2 13.50 -3.39 -4.79
N ARG A 3 13.40 -3.93 -6.02
CA ARG A 3 12.12 -4.09 -6.74
C ARG A 3 11.18 -5.08 -6.05
N LEU A 4 11.72 -6.17 -5.49
CA LEU A 4 10.93 -7.17 -4.78
C LEU A 4 10.36 -6.63 -3.47
N MET A 5 11.16 -5.89 -2.70
CA MET A 5 10.69 -5.22 -1.48
C MET A 5 9.57 -4.23 -1.79
N ALA A 6 9.76 -3.41 -2.83
CA ALA A 6 8.75 -2.44 -3.25
C ALA A 6 7.46 -3.16 -3.67
N TYR A 7 7.57 -4.22 -4.48
CA TYR A 7 6.43 -5.01 -4.90
C TYR A 7 5.63 -5.60 -3.73
N ILE A 8 6.30 -6.20 -2.73
CA ILE A 8 5.63 -6.80 -1.57
C ILE A 8 4.89 -5.72 -0.76
N VAL A 9 5.54 -4.58 -0.52
CA VAL A 9 4.94 -3.48 0.25
C VAL A 9 3.78 -2.86 -0.54
N ASP A 10 3.98 -2.54 -1.80
CA ASP A 10 2.96 -1.96 -2.69
C ASP A 10 1.72 -2.87 -2.74
N LEU A 11 1.92 -4.17 -3.01
CA LEU A 11 0.83 -5.15 -3.08
C LEU A 11 0.04 -5.22 -1.78
N THR A 12 0.73 -5.25 -0.63
CA THR A 12 0.07 -5.36 0.67
C THR A 12 -0.81 -4.14 0.96
N LEU A 13 -0.31 -2.93 0.68
CA LEU A 13 -1.04 -1.68 0.90
C LEU A 13 -2.23 -1.52 -0.06
N ILE A 14 -2.06 -1.93 -1.32
CA ILE A 14 -3.16 -1.95 -2.30
C ILE A 14 -4.24 -2.95 -1.85
N MET A 15 -3.86 -4.16 -1.44
CA MET A 15 -4.82 -5.18 -0.98
C MET A 15 -5.56 -4.73 0.28
N GLN A 16 -4.88 -4.03 1.19
CA GLN A 16 -5.51 -3.42 2.36
C GLN A 16 -6.56 -2.37 1.98
N ASN A 17 -6.24 -1.47 1.04
CA ASN A 17 -7.19 -0.48 0.53
C ASN A 17 -8.43 -1.16 -0.08
N VAL A 18 -8.22 -2.19 -0.91
CA VAL A 18 -9.31 -2.96 -1.53
C VAL A 18 -10.16 -3.65 -0.48
N PHE A 19 -9.53 -4.29 0.50
CA PHE A 19 -10.24 -4.97 1.58
C PHE A 19 -11.13 -4.02 2.38
N TRP A 20 -10.66 -2.80 2.63
CA TRP A 20 -11.48 -1.78 3.29
C TRP A 20 -12.64 -1.30 2.44
N LEU A 21 -12.43 -1.04 1.15
CA LEU A 21 -13.53 -0.63 0.27
C LEU A 21 -14.62 -1.71 0.23
N VAL A 22 -14.23 -2.98 0.13
CA VAL A 22 -15.16 -4.12 0.19
C VAL A 22 -15.89 -4.18 1.53
N THR A 23 -15.17 -4.05 2.64
CA THR A 23 -15.73 -4.21 3.99
C THR A 23 -16.62 -3.03 4.43
N ILE A 24 -16.22 -1.79 4.11
CA ILE A 24 -16.93 -0.57 4.53
C ILE A 24 -18.29 -0.46 3.83
N TYR A 25 -18.30 -0.78 2.54
CA TYR A 25 -19.45 -0.60 1.66
C TYR A 25 -20.23 -1.89 1.43
N CYS A 26 -19.76 -3.02 1.96
CA CYS A 26 -20.40 -4.33 1.81
C CYS A 26 -20.67 -4.71 0.35
N VAL A 27 -19.68 -4.43 -0.52
CA VAL A 27 -19.75 -4.64 -1.97
C VAL A 27 -18.84 -5.80 -2.38
N PRO A 28 -19.20 -6.60 -3.40
CA PRO A 28 -18.31 -7.64 -3.91
C PRO A 28 -17.05 -7.01 -4.54
N VAL A 29 -15.94 -7.74 -4.51
CA VAL A 29 -14.71 -7.32 -5.21
C VAL A 29 -15.02 -7.19 -6.70
N SER A 30 -14.82 -5.99 -7.24
CA SER A 30 -14.96 -5.69 -8.66
C SER A 30 -13.69 -5.04 -9.20
N HIS A 31 -13.52 -5.07 -10.53
CA HIS A 31 -12.41 -4.40 -11.20
C HIS A 31 -12.34 -2.91 -10.84
N HIS A 32 -13.50 -2.25 -10.75
CA HIS A 32 -13.62 -0.84 -10.37
C HIS A 32 -13.07 -0.57 -8.96
N ILE A 33 -13.38 -1.43 -7.98
CA ILE A 33 -12.88 -1.29 -6.61
C ILE A 33 -11.37 -1.48 -6.55
N VAL A 34 -10.83 -2.45 -7.29
CA VAL A 34 -9.38 -2.66 -7.38
C VAL A 34 -8.69 -1.44 -7.99
N LYS A 35 -9.28 -0.85 -9.04
CA LYS A 35 -8.78 0.38 -9.67
C LYS A 35 -8.79 1.56 -8.70
N LEU A 36 -9.86 1.73 -7.92
CA LEU A 36 -9.94 2.77 -6.88
C LEU A 36 -8.89 2.56 -5.78
N GLY A 37 -8.75 1.34 -5.26
CA GLY A 37 -7.75 1.02 -4.22
C GLY A 37 -6.32 1.26 -4.71
N PHE A 38 -6.03 0.90 -5.97
CA PHE A 38 -4.76 1.17 -6.62
C PHE A 38 -4.52 2.68 -6.83
N LYS A 39 -5.53 3.42 -7.34
CA LYS A 39 -5.42 4.86 -7.58
C LYS A 39 -5.16 5.61 -6.27
N ALA A 40 -5.90 5.28 -5.21
CA ALA A 40 -5.70 5.85 -3.88
C ALA A 40 -4.28 5.61 -3.35
N TYR A 41 -3.73 4.41 -3.60
CA TYR A 41 -2.34 4.12 -3.24
C TYR A 41 -1.34 4.93 -4.08
N LYS A 42 -1.52 4.96 -5.41
CA LYS A 42 -0.61 5.62 -6.35
C LYS A 42 -0.53 7.13 -6.12
N GLU A 43 -1.65 7.76 -5.77
CA GLU A 43 -1.73 9.20 -5.49
C GLU A 43 -1.28 9.56 -4.07
N SER A 44 -1.03 8.56 -3.21
CA SER A 44 -0.60 8.79 -1.84
C SER A 44 0.86 9.22 -1.72
N ILE A 45 1.15 10.07 -0.74
CA ILE A 45 2.52 10.42 -0.35
C ILE A 45 3.28 9.18 0.18
N VAL A 46 2.54 8.18 0.69
CA VAL A 46 3.06 6.93 1.23
C VAL A 46 3.90 6.18 0.20
N MET A 47 3.44 6.07 -1.05
CA MET A 47 4.19 5.41 -2.12
C MET A 47 5.57 6.07 -2.32
N SER A 48 5.64 7.39 -2.43
CA SER A 48 6.92 8.11 -2.61
C SER A 48 7.87 7.87 -1.43
N ASN A 49 7.35 7.87 -0.20
CA ASN A 49 8.13 7.63 1.00
C ASN A 49 8.68 6.21 1.08
N ILE A 50 7.88 5.20 0.72
CA ILE A 50 8.30 3.79 0.67
C ILE A 50 9.47 3.63 -0.31
N TYR A 51 9.37 4.20 -1.50
CA TYR A 51 10.42 4.08 -2.51
C TYR A 51 11.73 4.78 -2.08
N LYS A 52 11.64 5.89 -1.34
CA LYS A 52 12.80 6.57 -0.72
C LYS A 52 13.44 5.71 0.36
N GLU A 53 12.64 5.16 1.28
CA GLU A 53 13.12 4.31 2.38
C GLU A 53 13.75 3.00 1.90
N ILE A 54 13.16 2.38 0.87
CA ILE A 54 13.72 1.18 0.23
C ILE A 54 15.02 1.51 -0.49
N LYS A 55 15.10 2.64 -1.19
CA LYS A 55 16.35 3.10 -1.85
C LYS A 55 17.46 3.27 -0.81
N LYS A 56 17.20 4.01 0.27
CA LYS A 56 18.14 4.24 1.37
C LYS A 56 18.61 2.93 2.02
N HIS A 57 17.71 1.98 2.21
CA HIS A 57 18.04 0.69 2.81
C HIS A 57 18.99 -0.13 1.92
N VAL A 58 18.69 -0.26 0.63
CA VAL A 58 19.51 -1.03 -0.31
C VAL A 58 20.87 -0.37 -0.55
N GLU A 59 20.92 0.96 -0.62
CA GLU A 59 22.18 1.70 -0.73
C GLU A 59 23.05 1.57 0.53
N GLY A 60 22.43 1.62 1.73
CA GLY A 60 23.13 1.40 2.99
C GLY A 60 23.62 -0.03 3.20
N GLN A 61 22.88 -1.04 2.70
CA GLN A 61 23.31 -2.44 2.73
C GLN A 61 24.53 -2.67 1.85
N ARG A 62 24.61 -2.09 0.65
CA ARG A 62 25.82 -2.20 -0.21
C ARG A 62 27.12 -1.78 0.49
N VAL A 63 27.04 -0.88 1.46
CA VAL A 63 28.20 -0.44 2.28
C VAL A 63 28.50 -1.43 3.41
N LEU A 64 27.49 -2.11 3.94
CA LEU A 64 27.55 -3.02 5.10
C LEU A 64 27.62 -4.52 4.72
N ASP A 65 27.43 -4.87 3.45
CA ASP A 65 27.37 -6.24 2.92
C ASP A 65 28.66 -7.05 3.13
N ARG A 66 29.74 -6.44 3.63
CA ARG A 66 30.93 -7.17 4.09
C ARG A 66 30.74 -7.89 5.43
N LEU A 67 29.67 -7.64 6.20
CA LEU A 67 29.61 -8.04 7.61
C LEU A 67 28.25 -8.54 8.16
N ARG A 68 27.14 -8.61 7.41
CA ARG A 68 25.82 -8.82 8.07
C ARG A 68 24.75 -9.66 7.34
N HIS A 69 23.93 -10.31 8.17
CA HIS A 69 22.72 -11.10 7.91
C HIS A 69 21.64 -10.31 7.14
N ASP A 70 20.88 -10.98 6.27
CA ASP A 70 19.82 -10.39 5.45
C ASP A 70 18.69 -9.80 6.33
N ASN A 71 18.58 -8.47 6.35
CA ASN A 71 17.58 -7.72 7.12
C ASN A 71 16.39 -7.24 6.27
N THR A 72 16.26 -7.74 5.04
CA THR A 72 15.23 -7.33 4.09
C THR A 72 13.83 -7.51 4.66
N LEU A 73 13.56 -8.69 5.26
CA LEU A 73 12.25 -9.02 5.82
C LEU A 73 11.87 -8.06 6.96
N ASN A 74 12.80 -7.79 7.87
CA ASN A 74 12.59 -6.84 8.98
C ASN A 74 12.26 -5.44 8.47
N LYS A 75 12.90 -5.01 7.38
CA LYS A 75 12.60 -3.71 6.76
C LYS A 75 11.22 -3.70 6.12
N ILE A 76 10.81 -4.76 5.43
CA ILE A 76 9.45 -4.90 4.88
C ILE A 76 8.42 -4.81 6.01
N ILE A 77 8.59 -5.58 7.08
CA ILE A 77 7.69 -5.56 8.26
C ILE A 77 7.60 -4.14 8.84
N LYS A 78 8.73 -3.44 8.99
CA LYS A 78 8.74 -2.06 9.50
C LYS A 78 7.99 -1.09 8.57
N LEU A 79 8.11 -1.26 7.26
CA LEU A 79 7.38 -0.44 6.28
C LEU A 79 5.88 -0.71 6.35
N LEU A 80 5.47 -1.97 6.47
CA LEU A 80 4.07 -2.33 6.62
C LEU A 80 3.48 -1.78 7.93
N ASN A 81 4.11 -2.04 9.07
CA ASN A 81 3.62 -1.56 10.37
C ASN A 81 3.51 -0.04 10.47
N GLY A 82 4.31 0.71 9.72
CA GLY A 82 4.27 2.18 9.72
C GLY A 82 3.28 2.80 8.72
N ASN A 83 2.74 2.02 7.78
CA ASN A 83 1.88 2.54 6.71
C ASN A 83 0.52 1.82 6.61
N CYS A 84 0.39 0.63 7.17
CA CYS A 84 -0.88 -0.04 7.34
C CYS A 84 -1.70 0.71 8.40
N ILE A 85 -2.87 1.19 8.02
CA ILE A 85 -3.85 1.78 8.94
C ILE A 85 -4.51 0.64 9.74
N ASN A 86 -4.77 0.87 11.02
CA ASN A 86 -5.46 -0.11 11.85
C ASN A 86 -6.99 -0.01 11.72
N THR A 87 -7.71 -0.99 12.27
CA THR A 87 -9.18 -1.06 12.18
C THR A 87 -9.87 0.13 12.86
N THR A 88 -9.30 0.70 13.92
CA THR A 88 -9.87 1.86 14.62
C THR A 88 -9.80 3.12 13.76
N GLU A 89 -8.61 3.41 13.21
CA GLU A 89 -8.39 4.51 12.29
C GLU A 89 -9.25 4.39 11.03
N MET A 90 -9.48 3.16 10.54
CA MET A 90 -10.40 2.88 9.44
C MET A 90 -11.85 3.28 9.77
N PHE A 91 -12.36 2.97 10.97
CA PHE A 91 -13.71 3.37 11.36
C PHE A 91 -13.87 4.89 11.51
N ASP A 92 -12.81 5.58 11.95
CA ASP A 92 -12.82 7.04 12.01
C ASP A 92 -12.73 7.67 10.61
N LEU A 93 -11.96 7.08 9.70
CA LEU A 93 -11.94 7.48 8.28
C LEU A 93 -13.31 7.27 7.62
N LYS A 94 -14.02 6.17 7.92
CA LYS A 94 -15.38 5.94 7.41
C LYS A 94 -16.34 7.07 7.78
N LYS A 95 -16.22 7.65 8.98
CA LYS A 95 -17.09 8.78 9.39
C LYS A 95 -16.84 10.04 8.54
N ASN A 96 -15.64 10.19 7.99
CA ASN A 96 -15.23 11.35 7.20
C ASN A 96 -15.41 11.15 5.69
N ILE A 97 -15.55 9.91 5.23
CA ILE A 97 -15.76 9.58 3.83
C ILE A 97 -17.27 9.50 3.57
N GLY A 98 -17.79 10.38 2.71
CA GLY A 98 -19.19 10.32 2.25
C GLY A 98 -19.47 9.09 1.38
N ASN A 99 -20.68 8.97 0.83
CA ASN A 99 -20.98 7.87 -0.08
C ASN A 99 -20.06 7.92 -1.31
N VAL A 100 -19.22 6.90 -1.46
CA VAL A 100 -18.46 6.65 -2.68
C VAL A 100 -19.38 5.93 -3.66
N ASP A 101 -19.54 6.50 -4.85
CA ASP A 101 -20.25 5.85 -5.94
C ASP A 101 -19.34 4.80 -6.59
N PHE A 102 -19.81 3.55 -6.61
CA PHE A 102 -19.09 2.41 -7.19
C PHE A 102 -19.65 2.02 -8.57
N SER A 103 -20.59 2.79 -9.12
CA SER A 103 -21.25 2.52 -10.40
C SER A 103 -20.50 3.03 -11.64
N GLY A 104 -19.27 3.56 -11.46
CA GLY A 104 -18.52 4.23 -12.53
C GLY A 104 -18.24 3.35 -13.75
N GLU A 105 -18.68 3.82 -14.92
CA GLU A 105 -18.34 3.28 -16.24
C GLU A 105 -16.82 3.16 -16.44
N ASP A 106 -16.40 2.04 -17.06
CA ASP A 106 -15.01 1.71 -17.34
C ASP A 106 -14.36 2.74 -18.28
N ASP A 107 -13.77 3.79 -17.71
CA ASP A 107 -12.86 4.66 -18.46
C ASP A 107 -11.60 3.88 -18.85
N LYS A 108 -11.60 3.46 -20.11
CA LYS A 108 -10.51 2.80 -20.84
C LYS A 108 -9.35 3.77 -21.06
N SER A 109 -8.51 3.95 -20.04
CA SER A 109 -7.13 4.38 -20.27
C SER A 109 -6.27 3.90 -19.12
N TRP A 110 -5.23 3.13 -19.48
CA TRP A 110 -4.23 2.55 -18.58
C TRP A 110 -2.96 3.38 -18.63
#